data_AF-A0A3N5H4D1-F1
#
_entry.id   AF-A0A3N5H4D1-F1
#
_cell.length_a   1.000
_cell.length_b   1.000
_cell.length_c   1.000
_cell.angle_alpha   90.00
_cell.angle_beta   90.00
_cell.angle_gamma   90.00
#
_symmetry.space_group_name_H-M   'P 1'
#
loop_
_entity.id
_entity.type
_entity.pdbx_description
1 polymer ?
#
loop_
_entity_poly.entity_id
_entity_poly.type
_entity_poly.pdbx_seq_one_letter_code
_entity_poly.pdbx_strand_id
1 'polypeptide(L)'
;GRGIDDVAIVVLTLSPKPEAAAHWTANGLSRVARELQVELAKLDDIGLTYIVGAQGEEIRIEPDPEKLSLYGITLQQLAGKLGGANRSFQAGQIRDDNKQVSLMAGQTLQTPAEIGNILLTARDGRPVYVRDVANVLLSSGNAEHRVSNVLHTPDGMLAVPAVSLAIAKRPGTNAVMISEHIVERLEQLKGQIIPEDVTVDITRNYGETANEKANELLFHLALATISIVILVALSIGWREAIVVAIVIPTTILLTLFAARLMGYTLNRVSLFALIFSIGILVDDAIVVIENIARHWAMKDGRSRVTAAIDAVAEVGNPTIVATLTVVAALLPMLFVSGLMGPYMSPIPAVASAAMIFSFFVAVMVTPWLMMKLAPANAGDHGHGDAQGGRFGRSYLVVARPILKSKLRAWIFLLAVGIVTLGSLGLFYTKDVTVKLLPFDNKSELQVVVDLPEGSSVEATDRVLREAAEIASALPDVHGLQTYAGTAAPFNFNGLVRHYYLRSQPEQGDLQITLKSREERERTSHDVALELREKLKGLVLPEGTSIKVVEPPPGPPVLATLLAEIYGPDAETRRKTAVKVREAFEKVPFIVD
;
A
#
# COMPACT_ATOMS: atom_id res chain seq x y z
N GLY A 1 11.98 7.29 -15.07
CA GLY A 1 11.96 7.02 -13.62
C GLY A 1 10.81 6.08 -13.34
N ARG A 2 10.85 5.33 -12.23
CA ARG A 2 9.73 4.48 -11.82
C ARG A 2 8.55 5.33 -11.35
N GLY A 3 7.32 4.90 -11.63
CA GLY A 3 6.07 5.54 -11.23
C GLY A 3 5.28 4.74 -10.21
N ILE A 4 4.13 5.30 -9.77
CA ILE A 4 3.22 4.61 -8.85
C ILE A 4 2.68 3.29 -9.43
N ASP A 5 2.48 3.24 -10.74
CA ASP A 5 2.00 2.04 -11.44
C ASP A 5 3.09 0.95 -11.58
N ASP A 6 4.34 1.23 -11.21
CA ASP A 6 5.40 0.22 -11.13
C ASP A 6 5.47 -0.46 -9.75
N VAL A 7 4.73 0.05 -8.75
CA VAL A 7 4.68 -0.53 -7.41
C VAL A 7 3.95 -1.87 -7.47
N ALA A 8 4.60 -2.91 -6.94
CA ALA A 8 4.04 -4.25 -6.93
C ALA A 8 2.81 -4.30 -6.02
N ILE A 9 1.66 -4.69 -6.60
CA ILE A 9 0.40 -4.90 -5.87
C ILE A 9 0.35 -6.30 -5.26
N VAL A 10 1.02 -7.27 -5.88
CA VAL A 10 1.18 -8.64 -5.40
C VAL A 10 2.66 -9.00 -5.46
N VAL A 11 3.16 -9.59 -4.38
CA VAL A 11 4.51 -10.16 -4.32
C VAL A 11 4.40 -11.62 -3.92
N LEU A 12 4.94 -12.48 -4.78
CA LEU A 12 4.99 -13.92 -4.59
C LEU A 12 6.42 -14.29 -4.24
N THR A 13 6.65 -14.93 -3.09
CA THR A 13 7.97 -15.41 -2.69
C THR A 13 8.01 -16.93 -2.82
N LEU A 14 8.87 -17.42 -3.70
CA LEU A 14 9.10 -18.83 -3.93
C LEU A 14 10.23 -19.30 -3.01
N SER A 15 10.00 -20.38 -2.26
CA SER A 15 11.02 -21.03 -1.43
C SER A 15 10.78 -22.54 -1.40
N PRO A 16 11.80 -23.38 -1.17
CA PRO A 16 11.58 -24.81 -1.00
C PRO A 16 10.87 -25.08 0.33
N LYS A 17 10.10 -26.17 0.38
CA LYS A 17 9.64 -26.73 1.64
C LYS A 17 10.83 -27.16 2.51
N PRO A 18 10.72 -27.13 3.85
CA PRO A 18 11.81 -27.52 4.74
C PRO A 18 12.42 -28.90 4.41
N GLU A 19 11.59 -29.88 4.03
CA GLU A 19 12.07 -31.24 3.72
C GLU A 19 12.90 -31.31 2.44
N ALA A 20 12.65 -30.40 1.49
CA ALA A 20 13.31 -30.37 0.19
C ALA A 20 14.40 -29.28 0.08
N ALA A 21 14.65 -28.53 1.16
CA ALA A 21 15.56 -27.39 1.15
C ALA A 21 16.98 -27.71 0.66
N ALA A 22 17.48 -28.93 0.93
CA ALA A 22 18.81 -29.36 0.50
C ALA A 22 18.94 -29.59 -1.02
N HIS A 23 17.82 -29.83 -1.73
CA HIS A 23 17.81 -30.12 -3.16
C HIS A 23 17.62 -28.87 -4.02
N TRP A 24 17.13 -27.79 -3.44
CA TRP A 24 16.81 -26.56 -4.15
C TRP A 24 17.89 -25.50 -3.98
N THR A 25 18.31 -24.93 -5.11
CA THR A 25 19.17 -23.76 -5.15
C THR A 25 18.35 -22.53 -5.55
N ALA A 26 18.84 -21.33 -5.22
CA ALA A 26 18.21 -20.08 -5.66
C ALA A 26 18.09 -20.01 -7.19
N ASN A 27 18.99 -20.67 -7.92
CA ASN A 27 18.92 -20.81 -9.37
C ASN A 27 17.73 -21.67 -9.83
N GLY A 28 17.55 -22.86 -9.22
CA GLY A 28 16.39 -23.70 -9.49
C GLY A 28 15.07 -22.93 -9.29
N LEU A 29 14.97 -22.18 -8.19
CA LEU A 29 13.82 -21.30 -7.92
C LEU A 29 13.69 -20.18 -8.95
N SER A 30 14.81 -19.61 -9.42
CA SER A 30 14.82 -18.56 -10.45
C SER A 30 14.23 -19.03 -11.77
N ARG A 31 14.46 -20.29 -12.15
CA ARG A 31 13.84 -20.89 -13.34
C ARG A 31 12.32 -20.98 -13.19
N VAL A 32 11.86 -21.51 -12.06
CA VAL A 32 10.42 -21.59 -11.74
C VAL A 32 9.79 -20.20 -11.71
N ALA A 33 10.45 -19.22 -11.09
CA ALA A 33 9.97 -17.84 -11.00
C ALA A 33 9.87 -17.17 -12.39
N ARG A 34 10.80 -17.44 -13.31
CA ARG A 34 10.74 -16.93 -14.70
C ARG A 34 9.59 -17.56 -15.49
N GLU A 35 9.38 -18.86 -15.36
CA GLU A 35 8.23 -19.53 -16.00
C GLU A 35 6.91 -19.00 -15.44
N LEU A 36 6.82 -18.85 -14.12
CA LEU A 36 5.67 -18.25 -13.45
C LEU A 36 5.45 -16.79 -13.89
N GLN A 37 6.51 -16.00 -14.03
CA GLN A 37 6.44 -14.64 -14.54
C GLN A 37 5.83 -14.59 -15.94
N VAL A 38 6.24 -15.50 -16.84
CA VAL A 38 5.71 -15.57 -18.21
C VAL A 38 4.23 -15.94 -18.20
N GLU A 39 3.82 -16.91 -17.40
CA GLU A 39 2.41 -17.31 -17.31
C GLU A 39 1.53 -16.24 -16.68
N LEU A 40 1.97 -15.61 -15.60
CA LEU A 40 1.19 -14.57 -14.93
C LEU A 40 1.12 -13.33 -15.82
N ALA A 41 2.19 -12.93 -16.50
CA ALA A 41 2.19 -11.78 -17.41
C ALA A 41 1.22 -11.90 -18.60
N LYS A 42 0.65 -13.09 -18.87
CA LYS A 42 -0.42 -13.29 -19.86
C LYS A 42 -1.78 -12.80 -19.37
N LEU A 43 -1.97 -12.64 -18.06
CA LEU A 43 -3.21 -12.08 -17.52
C LEU A 43 -3.36 -10.63 -17.99
N ASP A 44 -4.60 -10.26 -18.30
CA ASP A 44 -4.92 -8.88 -18.65
C ASP A 44 -4.59 -7.94 -17.49
N ASP A 45 -4.31 -6.68 -17.83
CA ASP A 45 -4.07 -5.61 -16.85
C ASP A 45 -2.85 -5.76 -15.93
N ILE A 46 -1.98 -6.74 -16.20
CA ILE A 46 -0.65 -6.80 -15.58
C ILE A 46 0.30 -5.78 -16.22
N GLY A 47 0.97 -5.02 -15.35
CA GLY A 47 1.97 -4.01 -15.69
C GLY A 47 3.38 -4.57 -15.59
N LEU A 48 4.29 -3.79 -14.99
CA LEU A 48 5.67 -4.22 -14.75
C LEU A 48 5.70 -5.47 -13.86
N THR A 49 6.38 -6.52 -14.32
CA THR A 49 6.77 -7.65 -13.48
C THR A 49 8.29 -7.75 -13.42
N TYR A 50 8.82 -8.04 -12.25
CA TYR A 50 10.27 -8.21 -12.06
C TYR A 50 10.56 -9.22 -10.95
N ILE A 51 11.73 -9.85 -11.03
CA ILE A 51 12.16 -10.87 -10.07
C ILE A 51 13.30 -10.30 -9.23
N VAL A 52 13.23 -10.49 -7.92
CA VAL A 52 14.26 -10.15 -6.94
C VAL A 52 14.84 -11.44 -6.37
N GLY A 53 16.17 -11.49 -6.21
CA GLY A 53 16.86 -12.70 -5.76
C GLY A 53 17.15 -13.72 -6.88
N ALA A 54 16.85 -13.37 -8.13
CA ALA A 54 17.16 -14.25 -9.26
C ALA A 54 18.67 -14.49 -9.38
N GLN A 55 19.07 -15.74 -9.56
CA GLN A 55 20.43 -16.15 -9.88
C GLN A 55 20.45 -16.83 -11.24
N GLY A 56 21.45 -16.49 -12.06
CA GLY A 56 21.64 -17.09 -13.38
C GLY A 56 22.47 -18.37 -13.33
N GLU A 57 22.28 -19.25 -14.32
CA GLU A 57 23.21 -20.33 -14.63
C GLU A 57 24.41 -19.76 -15.40
N GLU A 58 25.61 -20.08 -14.94
CA GLU A 58 26.83 -19.83 -15.70
C GLU A 58 27.64 -21.12 -15.81
N ILE A 59 28.31 -21.31 -16.95
CA ILE A 59 29.33 -22.35 -17.06
C ILE A 59 30.66 -21.70 -16.69
N ARG A 60 31.14 -22.01 -15.49
CA ARG A 60 32.41 -21.50 -15.00
C ARG A 60 33.55 -22.37 -15.48
N ILE A 61 34.57 -21.73 -16.04
CA ILE A 61 35.81 -22.36 -16.45
C ILE A 61 36.87 -21.87 -15.48
N GLU A 62 37.37 -22.77 -14.64
CA GLU A 62 38.38 -22.49 -13.61
C GLU A 62 39.72 -23.04 -14.08
N PRO A 63 40.59 -22.20 -14.68
CA PRO A 63 41.88 -22.66 -15.18
C PRO A 63 42.80 -22.99 -14.01
N ASP A 64 43.47 -24.13 -14.10
CA ASP A 64 44.46 -24.57 -13.13
C ASP A 64 45.85 -24.03 -13.55
N PRO A 65 46.45 -23.08 -12.82
CA PRO A 65 47.72 -22.46 -13.22
C PRO A 65 48.87 -23.48 -13.33
N GLU A 66 48.86 -24.52 -12.51
CA GLU A 66 49.90 -25.55 -12.51
C GLU A 66 49.78 -26.42 -13.77
N LYS A 67 48.56 -26.84 -14.12
CA LYS A 67 48.32 -27.61 -15.36
C LYS A 67 48.58 -26.77 -16.61
N LEU A 68 48.15 -25.50 -16.63
CA LEU A 68 48.46 -24.58 -17.73
C LEU A 68 49.96 -24.49 -17.97
N SER A 69 50.75 -24.35 -16.89
CA SER A 69 52.22 -24.32 -16.95
C SER A 69 52.81 -25.65 -17.45
N LEU A 70 52.35 -26.78 -16.90
CA LEU A 70 52.81 -28.13 -17.27
C LEU A 70 52.59 -28.43 -18.76
N TYR A 71 51.44 -28.04 -19.30
CA TYR A 71 51.10 -28.24 -20.71
C TYR A 71 51.59 -27.11 -21.63
N GLY A 72 52.23 -26.06 -21.08
CA GLY A 72 52.75 -24.93 -21.85
C GLY A 72 51.67 -24.08 -22.52
N ILE A 73 50.45 -24.06 -21.97
CA ILE A 73 49.30 -23.29 -22.45
C ILE A 73 49.18 -21.99 -21.65
N THR A 74 49.05 -20.85 -22.32
CA THR A 74 48.81 -19.58 -21.63
C THR A 74 47.33 -19.35 -21.35
N LEU A 75 47.03 -18.55 -20.32
CA LEU A 75 45.64 -18.15 -20.02
C LEU A 75 45.00 -17.41 -21.20
N GLN A 76 45.76 -16.57 -21.91
CA GLN A 76 45.27 -15.87 -23.11
C GLN A 76 44.94 -16.83 -24.25
N GLN A 77 45.72 -17.91 -24.42
CA GLN A 77 45.44 -18.93 -25.42
C GLN A 77 44.16 -19.68 -25.09
N LEU A 78 43.97 -20.08 -23.83
CA LEU A 78 42.71 -20.69 -23.36
C LEU A 78 41.51 -19.76 -23.62
N ALA A 79 41.57 -18.52 -23.13
CA ALA A 79 40.49 -17.54 -23.27
C ALA A 79 40.18 -17.22 -24.75
N GLY A 80 41.20 -16.99 -25.57
CA GLY A 80 41.03 -16.72 -26.99
C GLY A 80 40.43 -17.90 -27.75
N LYS A 81 40.80 -19.13 -27.38
CA LYS A 81 40.28 -20.33 -28.04
C LYS A 81 38.81 -20.60 -27.67
N LEU A 82 38.45 -20.39 -26.41
CA LEU A 82 37.07 -20.44 -25.94
C LEU A 82 36.20 -19.35 -26.61
N GLY A 83 36.67 -18.11 -26.65
CA GLY A 83 35.95 -17.01 -27.31
C GLY A 83 35.78 -17.25 -28.82
N GLY A 84 36.78 -17.83 -29.48
CA GLY A 84 36.70 -18.22 -30.89
C GLY A 84 35.80 -19.44 -31.17
N ALA A 85 35.63 -20.33 -30.20
CA ALA A 85 34.75 -21.49 -30.28
C ALA A 85 33.29 -21.12 -29.98
N ASN A 86 33.05 -20.14 -29.11
CA ASN A 86 31.72 -19.68 -28.74
C ASN A 86 31.20 -18.56 -29.66
N ARG A 87 31.19 -18.82 -30.98
CA ARG A 87 30.67 -17.86 -31.96
C ARG A 87 29.92 -18.57 -33.06
N SER A 88 28.74 -18.05 -33.37
CA SER A 88 27.97 -18.39 -34.55
C SER A 88 27.76 -17.13 -35.38
N PHE A 89 28.03 -17.19 -36.68
CA PHE A 89 27.89 -16.06 -37.58
C PHE A 89 27.41 -16.51 -38.96
N GLN A 90 26.71 -15.62 -39.66
CA GLN A 90 26.31 -15.87 -41.03
C GLN A 90 27.52 -15.75 -41.96
N ALA A 91 27.94 -16.86 -42.55
CA ALA A 91 29.07 -16.92 -43.47
C ALA A 91 28.71 -16.41 -44.87
N GLY A 92 27.42 -16.47 -45.25
CA GLY A 92 26.94 -15.97 -46.54
C GLY A 92 25.54 -16.45 -46.87
N GLN A 93 25.17 -16.34 -48.14
CA GLN A 93 23.92 -16.88 -48.67
C GLN A 93 24.21 -17.73 -49.90
N ILE A 94 23.64 -18.92 -49.94
CA ILE A 94 23.77 -19.87 -51.05
C ILE A 94 22.45 -19.86 -51.81
N ARG A 95 22.52 -19.89 -53.14
CA ARG A 95 21.35 -20.10 -53.99
C ARG A 95 21.36 -21.53 -54.48
N ASP A 96 20.30 -22.26 -54.16
CA ASP A 96 20.11 -23.65 -54.58
C ASP A 96 18.62 -23.90 -54.84
N ASP A 97 18.30 -24.59 -55.94
CA ASP A 97 16.93 -24.93 -56.36
C ASP A 97 15.93 -23.76 -56.28
N ASN A 98 16.30 -22.60 -56.84
CA ASN A 98 15.53 -21.35 -56.83
C ASN A 98 15.17 -20.81 -55.42
N LYS A 99 15.87 -21.27 -54.38
CA LYS A 99 15.79 -20.79 -53.00
C LYS A 99 17.08 -20.10 -52.60
N GLN A 100 16.98 -19.13 -51.69
CA GLN A 100 18.12 -18.44 -51.11
C GLN A 100 18.23 -18.87 -49.65
N VAL A 101 19.27 -19.63 -49.33
CA VAL A 101 19.50 -20.23 -48.02
C VAL A 101 20.64 -19.49 -47.33
N SER A 102 20.41 -19.07 -46.08
CA SER A 102 21.46 -18.47 -45.25
C SER A 102 22.41 -19.54 -44.73
N LEU A 103 23.71 -19.42 -45.01
CA LEU A 103 24.73 -20.31 -44.47
C LEU A 103 25.22 -19.75 -43.12
N MET A 104 24.89 -20.45 -42.04
CA MET A 104 25.41 -20.18 -40.70
C MET A 104 26.65 -21.05 -40.45
N ALA A 105 27.72 -20.44 -39.96
CA ALA A 105 28.95 -21.12 -39.56
C ALA A 105 29.26 -20.90 -38.09
N GLY A 106 29.82 -21.92 -37.45
CA GLY A 106 30.10 -21.92 -36.00
C GLY A 106 28.89 -22.30 -35.16
N GLN A 107 29.13 -22.48 -33.87
CA GLN A 107 28.15 -22.91 -32.87
C GLN A 107 28.36 -22.15 -31.57
N THR A 108 27.30 -22.07 -30.76
CA THR A 108 27.38 -21.53 -29.39
C THR A 108 27.55 -22.71 -28.44
N LEU A 109 28.46 -22.59 -27.48
CA LEU A 109 28.75 -23.67 -26.54
C LEU A 109 27.63 -23.77 -25.51
N GLN A 110 27.05 -24.96 -25.34
CA GLN A 110 25.85 -25.15 -24.49
C GLN A 110 26.11 -26.00 -23.25
N THR A 111 27.11 -26.87 -23.27
CA THR A 111 27.34 -27.83 -22.17
C THR A 111 28.78 -27.81 -21.66
N PRO A 112 29.01 -28.09 -20.36
CA PRO A 112 30.35 -28.25 -19.81
C PRO A 112 31.19 -29.29 -20.55
N ALA A 113 30.56 -30.37 -21.02
CA ALA A 113 31.23 -31.42 -21.78
C ALA A 113 31.72 -30.94 -23.16
N GLU A 114 30.90 -30.15 -23.86
CA GLU A 114 31.29 -29.54 -25.14
C GLU A 114 32.49 -28.60 -24.95
N ILE A 115 32.45 -27.75 -23.93
CA ILE A 115 33.53 -26.83 -23.59
C ILE A 115 34.80 -27.59 -23.21
N GLY A 116 34.68 -28.64 -22.39
CA GLY A 116 35.81 -29.46 -21.95
C GLY A 116 36.54 -30.18 -23.09
N ASN A 117 35.85 -30.48 -24.19
CA ASN A 117 36.39 -31.17 -25.37
C ASN A 117 37.01 -30.21 -26.42
N ILE A 118 37.11 -28.92 -26.14
CA ILE A 118 37.76 -27.96 -27.04
C ILE A 118 39.27 -28.17 -27.03
N LEU A 119 39.87 -28.24 -28.23
CA LEU A 119 41.30 -28.43 -28.45
C LEU A 119 42.07 -27.09 -28.40
N LEU A 120 43.09 -27.00 -27.54
CA LEU A 120 43.93 -25.82 -27.33
C LEU A 120 45.26 -25.87 -28.09
N THR A 121 45.82 -27.07 -28.28
CA THR A 121 47.14 -27.36 -28.90
C THR A 121 48.32 -26.74 -28.16
N ALA A 122 49.23 -27.57 -27.61
CA ALA A 122 50.44 -27.10 -26.97
C ALA A 122 51.48 -26.57 -27.98
N ARG A 123 52.47 -25.80 -27.52
CA ARG A 123 53.52 -25.22 -28.36
C ARG A 123 54.35 -26.27 -29.13
N ASP A 124 54.44 -27.47 -28.58
CA ASP A 124 55.13 -28.62 -29.15
C ASP A 124 54.23 -29.48 -30.05
N GLY A 125 53.00 -29.03 -30.34
CA GLY A 125 52.05 -29.70 -31.22
C GLY A 125 51.19 -30.78 -30.56
N ARG A 126 51.36 -31.04 -29.25
CA ARG A 126 50.55 -32.04 -28.55
C ARG A 126 49.09 -31.58 -28.42
N PRO A 127 48.11 -32.50 -28.57
CA PRO A 127 46.72 -32.19 -28.31
C PRO A 127 46.49 -32.03 -26.81
N VAL A 128 45.96 -30.88 -26.40
CA VAL A 128 45.57 -30.57 -25.02
C VAL A 128 44.16 -30.03 -25.07
N TYR A 129 43.27 -30.57 -24.25
CA TYR A 129 41.87 -30.17 -24.16
C TYR A 129 41.64 -29.21 -23.00
N VAL A 130 40.55 -28.44 -23.04
CA VAL A 130 40.18 -27.54 -21.92
C VAL A 130 40.06 -28.30 -20.61
N ARG A 131 39.46 -29.50 -20.62
CA ARG A 131 39.35 -30.36 -19.43
C ARG A 131 40.70 -30.79 -18.82
N ASP A 132 41.77 -30.75 -19.60
CA ASP A 132 43.11 -31.14 -19.14
C ASP A 132 43.80 -30.00 -18.37
N VAL A 133 43.33 -28.76 -18.54
CA VAL A 133 43.95 -27.53 -17.98
C VAL A 133 42.99 -26.67 -17.16
N ALA A 134 41.70 -26.96 -17.16
CA ALA A 134 40.68 -26.21 -16.45
C ALA A 134 39.54 -27.12 -16.01
N ASN A 135 38.96 -26.81 -14.84
CA ASN A 135 37.70 -27.41 -14.40
C ASN A 135 36.54 -26.65 -15.06
N VAL A 136 35.65 -27.37 -15.74
CA VAL A 136 34.46 -26.80 -16.37
C VAL A 136 33.24 -27.24 -15.57
N LEU A 137 32.64 -26.31 -14.85
CA LEU A 137 31.59 -26.58 -13.88
C LEU A 137 30.34 -25.77 -14.27
N LEU A 138 29.16 -26.38 -14.12
CA LEU A 138 27.93 -25.59 -14.09
C LEU A 138 27.85 -24.97 -12.69
N SER A 139 27.81 -23.64 -12.62
CA SER A 139 27.79 -22.88 -11.37
C SER A 139 26.56 -21.96 -11.35
N SER A 140 26.06 -21.70 -10.15
CA SER A 140 25.21 -20.53 -9.92
C SER A 140 26.09 -19.29 -10.01
N GLY A 141 25.68 -18.28 -10.77
CA GLY A 141 26.45 -17.05 -10.94
C GLY A 141 26.93 -16.46 -9.61
N ASN A 142 28.06 -15.73 -9.62
CA ASN A 142 28.53 -14.90 -8.50
C ASN A 142 27.57 -13.72 -8.31
N ALA A 143 26.35 -14.01 -7.86
CA ALA A 143 25.41 -13.00 -7.45
C ALA A 143 25.91 -12.42 -6.13
N GLU A 144 26.28 -11.15 -6.15
CA GLU A 144 26.58 -10.34 -4.95
C GLU A 144 25.29 -10.00 -4.17
N HIS A 145 24.25 -10.81 -4.32
CA HIS A 145 22.97 -10.70 -3.65
C HIS A 145 22.46 -12.08 -3.22
N ARG A 146 21.83 -12.13 -2.06
CA ARG A 146 21.24 -13.34 -1.47
C ARG A 146 19.86 -13.00 -0.94
N VAL A 147 18.87 -13.81 -1.31
CA VAL A 147 17.50 -13.69 -0.81
C VAL A 147 17.13 -14.99 -0.11
N SER A 148 16.56 -14.91 1.08
CA SER A 148 16.16 -16.08 1.86
C SER A 148 14.80 -15.86 2.51
N ASN A 149 14.03 -16.94 2.62
CA ASN A 149 12.80 -17.00 3.42
C ASN A 149 13.18 -17.64 4.76
N VAL A 150 12.83 -17.00 5.88
CA VAL A 150 13.14 -17.50 7.23
C VAL A 150 11.90 -18.19 7.76
N LEU A 151 11.97 -19.52 7.83
CA LEU A 151 10.87 -20.39 8.24
C LEU A 151 11.04 -20.84 9.68
N HIS A 152 9.93 -20.86 10.42
CA HIS A 152 9.88 -21.44 11.75
C HIS A 152 9.64 -22.95 11.66
N THR A 153 10.62 -23.74 12.08
CA THR A 153 10.54 -25.21 12.11
C THR A 153 10.53 -25.71 13.56
N PRO A 154 10.10 -26.96 13.83
CA PRO A 154 10.16 -27.54 15.18
C PRO A 154 11.56 -27.52 15.79
N ASP A 155 12.61 -27.60 14.96
CA ASP A 155 14.02 -27.62 15.37
C ASP A 155 14.65 -26.21 15.48
N GLY A 156 13.85 -25.16 15.31
CA GLY A 156 14.28 -23.76 15.33
C GLY A 156 14.09 -23.05 13.99
N MET A 157 14.87 -22.00 13.75
CA MET A 157 14.76 -21.21 12.53
C MET A 157 15.60 -21.78 11.39
N LEU A 158 14.97 -21.90 10.23
CA LEU A 158 15.61 -22.35 9.00
C LEU A 158 15.51 -21.27 7.94
N ALA A 159 16.66 -20.71 7.55
CA ALA A 159 16.75 -19.83 6.38
C ALA A 159 16.92 -20.68 5.11
N VAL A 160 15.93 -20.63 4.22
CA VAL A 160 15.97 -21.32 2.92
C VAL A 160 16.14 -20.32 1.78
N PRO A 161 16.77 -20.67 0.65
CA PRO A 161 16.88 -19.77 -0.49
C PRO A 161 15.48 -19.37 -0.99
N ALA A 162 15.34 -18.11 -1.40
CA ALA A 162 14.05 -17.62 -1.89
C ALA A 162 14.21 -16.67 -3.08
N VAL A 163 13.17 -16.59 -3.90
CA VAL A 163 13.07 -15.69 -5.06
C VAL A 163 11.71 -15.02 -5.04
N SER A 164 11.69 -13.69 -5.11
CA SER A 164 10.43 -12.93 -5.07
C SER A 164 10.05 -12.42 -6.45
N LEU A 165 8.88 -12.81 -6.93
CA LEU A 165 8.25 -12.29 -8.13
C LEU A 165 7.30 -11.14 -7.76
N ALA A 166 7.65 -9.95 -8.18
CA ALA A 166 6.90 -8.73 -7.95
C ALA A 166 6.04 -8.39 -9.16
N ILE A 167 4.75 -8.14 -8.93
CA ILE A 167 3.75 -7.94 -9.98
C ILE A 167 3.03 -6.62 -9.75
N ALA A 168 3.22 -5.67 -10.66
CA ALA A 168 2.48 -4.41 -10.70
C ALA A 168 1.28 -4.51 -11.65
N LYS A 169 0.33 -3.60 -11.46
CA LYS A 169 -0.86 -3.50 -12.32
C LYS A 169 -0.68 -2.40 -13.37
N ARG A 170 -1.45 -2.45 -14.45
CA ARG A 170 -1.54 -1.33 -15.39
C ARG A 170 -2.21 -0.11 -14.75
N PRO A 171 -1.93 1.11 -15.25
CA PRO A 171 -2.64 2.31 -14.85
C PRO A 171 -4.15 2.17 -15.10
N GLY A 172 -4.96 2.66 -14.16
CA GLY A 172 -6.44 2.69 -14.29
C GLY A 172 -7.18 1.38 -14.00
N THR A 173 -6.47 0.29 -13.68
CA THR A 173 -7.08 -1.02 -13.45
C THR A 173 -7.31 -1.30 -11.96
N ASN A 174 -8.23 -2.21 -11.64
CA ASN A 174 -8.64 -2.52 -10.27
C ASN A 174 -7.72 -3.56 -9.62
N ALA A 175 -7.01 -3.17 -8.55
CA ALA A 175 -6.09 -4.03 -7.82
C ALA A 175 -6.76 -5.26 -7.18
N VAL A 176 -8.02 -5.15 -6.73
CA VAL A 176 -8.76 -6.26 -6.09
C VAL A 176 -8.95 -7.40 -7.09
N MET A 177 -9.61 -7.11 -8.22
CA MET A 177 -9.88 -8.10 -9.27
C MET A 177 -8.61 -8.75 -9.81
N ILE A 178 -7.56 -7.94 -10.05
CA ILE A 178 -6.29 -8.47 -10.57
C ILE A 178 -5.62 -9.38 -9.54
N SER A 179 -5.64 -9.01 -8.25
CA SER A 179 -5.07 -9.86 -7.21
C SER A 179 -5.79 -11.21 -7.12
N GLU A 180 -7.13 -11.22 -7.24
CA GLU A 180 -7.93 -12.45 -7.25
C GLU A 180 -7.57 -13.32 -8.46
N HIS A 181 -7.51 -12.75 -9.66
CA HIS A 181 -7.10 -13.48 -10.86
C HIS A 181 -5.66 -14.02 -10.78
N ILE A 182 -4.73 -13.28 -10.16
CA ILE A 182 -3.36 -13.76 -9.93
C ILE A 182 -3.37 -14.97 -9.00
N VAL A 183 -4.11 -14.92 -7.89
CA VAL A 183 -4.21 -16.03 -6.93
C VAL A 183 -4.89 -17.24 -7.56
N GLU A 184 -6.00 -17.05 -8.28
CA GLU A 184 -6.67 -18.12 -9.01
C GLU A 184 -5.75 -18.77 -10.05
N ARG A 185 -5.01 -17.96 -10.82
CA ARG A 185 -4.04 -18.47 -11.81
C ARG A 185 -2.89 -19.18 -11.11
N LEU A 186 -2.42 -18.69 -9.96
CA LEU A 186 -1.38 -19.33 -9.17
C LEU A 186 -1.80 -20.72 -8.72
N GLU A 187 -3.03 -20.89 -8.21
CA GLU A 187 -3.57 -22.20 -7.84
C GLU A 187 -3.64 -23.16 -9.03
N GLN A 188 -4.01 -22.68 -10.22
CA GLN A 188 -4.03 -23.52 -11.44
C GLN A 188 -2.64 -24.00 -11.89
N LEU A 189 -1.59 -23.24 -11.57
CA LEU A 189 -0.21 -23.53 -11.94
C LEU A 189 0.50 -24.46 -10.94
N LYS A 190 -0.10 -24.71 -9.77
CA LYS A 190 0.38 -25.70 -8.81
C LYS A 190 0.35 -27.10 -9.42
N GLY A 191 1.47 -27.83 -9.28
CA GLY A 191 1.64 -29.17 -9.85
C GLY A 191 1.96 -29.20 -11.35
N GLN A 192 1.96 -28.05 -12.05
CA GLN A 192 2.41 -27.95 -13.44
C GLN A 192 3.76 -27.24 -13.53
N ILE A 193 3.78 -25.96 -13.14
CA ILE A 193 4.99 -25.12 -13.15
C ILE A 193 5.62 -25.08 -11.76
N ILE A 194 4.78 -25.00 -10.73
CA ILE A 194 5.21 -24.99 -9.33
C ILE A 194 5.33 -26.46 -8.88
N PRO A 195 6.55 -26.98 -8.66
CA PRO A 195 6.73 -28.36 -8.20
C PRO A 195 6.19 -28.54 -6.78
N GLU A 196 5.85 -29.78 -6.40
CA GLU A 196 5.30 -30.08 -5.07
C GLU A 196 6.26 -29.71 -3.93
N ASP A 197 7.56 -29.65 -4.20
CA ASP A 197 8.62 -29.33 -3.25
C ASP A 197 8.82 -27.83 -3.02
N VAL A 198 8.15 -26.96 -3.78
CA VAL A 198 8.27 -25.49 -3.72
C VAL A 198 6.99 -24.88 -3.16
N THR A 199 7.12 -24.00 -2.17
CA THR A 199 6.04 -23.15 -1.68
C THR A 199 6.08 -21.79 -2.38
N VAL A 200 4.90 -21.21 -2.61
CA VAL A 200 4.76 -19.84 -3.09
C VAL A 200 3.93 -19.08 -2.07
N ASP A 201 4.60 -18.28 -1.25
CA ASP A 201 3.98 -17.45 -0.23
C ASP A 201 3.62 -16.09 -0.80
N ILE A 202 2.37 -15.65 -0.60
CA ILE A 202 1.94 -14.29 -0.96
C ILE A 202 2.40 -13.35 0.15
N THR A 203 3.58 -12.76 -0.02
CA THR A 203 4.20 -11.90 1.01
C THR A 203 3.65 -10.48 1.02
N ARG A 204 2.97 -10.09 -0.08
CA ARG A 204 2.19 -8.85 -0.19
C ARG A 204 0.98 -9.06 -1.08
N ASN A 205 -0.19 -8.61 -0.62
CA ASN A 205 -1.40 -8.52 -1.43
C ASN A 205 -2.18 -7.23 -1.12
N TYR A 206 -1.93 -6.18 -1.89
CA TYR A 206 -2.66 -4.92 -1.74
C TYR A 206 -4.09 -4.97 -2.28
N GLY A 207 -4.43 -5.93 -3.14
CA GLY A 207 -5.80 -6.12 -3.60
C GLY A 207 -6.69 -6.65 -2.47
N GLU A 208 -6.24 -7.66 -1.73
CA GLU A 208 -6.92 -8.17 -0.55
C GLU A 208 -7.08 -7.11 0.54
N THR A 209 -6.00 -6.41 0.91
CA THR A 209 -6.09 -5.32 1.89
C THR A 209 -7.03 -4.20 1.42
N ALA A 210 -7.05 -3.88 0.12
CA ALA A 210 -7.97 -2.89 -0.41
C ALA A 210 -9.43 -3.36 -0.34
N ASN A 211 -9.68 -4.65 -0.61
CA ASN A 211 -11.01 -5.27 -0.53
C ASN A 211 -11.54 -5.27 0.91
N GLU A 212 -10.73 -5.72 1.87
CA GLU A 212 -11.06 -5.66 3.30
C GLU A 212 -11.43 -4.23 3.73
N LYS A 213 -10.62 -3.23 3.36
CA LYS A 213 -10.90 -1.83 3.70
C LYS A 213 -12.15 -1.29 3.03
N ALA A 214 -12.40 -1.65 1.77
CA ALA A 214 -13.63 -1.26 1.09
C ALA A 214 -14.86 -1.88 1.76
N ASN A 215 -14.82 -3.17 2.09
CA ASN A 215 -15.92 -3.88 2.75
C ASN A 215 -16.17 -3.38 4.18
N GLU A 216 -15.12 -3.13 4.96
CA GLU A 216 -15.22 -2.52 6.30
C GLU A 216 -15.93 -1.15 6.23
N LEU A 217 -15.56 -0.32 5.25
CA LEU A 217 -16.18 1.00 5.05
C LEU A 217 -17.63 0.90 4.54
N LEU A 218 -17.93 -0.02 3.64
CA LEU A 218 -19.31 -0.29 3.18
C LEU A 218 -20.19 -0.83 4.31
N PHE A 219 -19.63 -1.66 5.20
CA PHE A 219 -20.32 -2.13 6.39
C PHE A 219 -20.65 -0.98 7.35
N HIS A 220 -19.69 -0.11 7.65
CA HIS A 220 -19.92 1.09 8.47
C HIS A 220 -20.93 2.04 7.84
N LEU A 221 -20.87 2.20 6.52
CA LEU A 221 -21.83 2.97 5.73
C LEU A 221 -23.26 2.43 5.88
N ALA A 222 -23.43 1.12 5.75
CA ALA A 222 -24.72 0.45 5.92
C ALA A 222 -25.22 0.56 7.36
N LEU A 223 -24.34 0.34 8.35
CA LEU A 223 -24.67 0.46 9.77
C LEU A 223 -25.12 1.88 10.13
N ALA A 224 -24.42 2.91 9.64
CA ALA A 224 -24.79 4.30 9.85
C ALA A 224 -26.15 4.62 9.23
N THR A 225 -26.37 4.17 7.99
CA THR A 225 -27.65 4.36 7.27
C THR A 225 -28.81 3.71 8.03
N ILE A 226 -28.67 2.44 8.43
CA ILE A 226 -29.69 1.70 9.19
C ILE A 226 -29.95 2.37 10.54
N SER A 227 -28.89 2.80 11.24
CA SER A 227 -29.00 3.48 12.52
C SER A 227 -29.81 4.78 12.41
N ILE A 228 -29.58 5.57 11.36
CA ILE A 228 -30.35 6.79 11.11
C ILE A 228 -31.81 6.47 10.76
N VAL A 229 -32.06 5.46 9.92
CA VAL A 229 -33.43 5.02 9.59
C VAL A 229 -34.18 4.59 10.84
N ILE A 230 -33.55 3.81 11.73
CA ILE A 230 -34.15 3.39 13.00
C ILE A 230 -34.42 4.60 13.90
N LEU A 231 -33.47 5.54 14.00
CA LEU A 231 -33.63 6.75 14.79
C LEU A 231 -34.84 7.57 14.29
N VAL A 232 -34.97 7.77 12.99
CA VAL A 232 -36.11 8.47 12.37
C VAL A 232 -37.42 7.70 12.57
N ALA A 233 -37.40 6.37 12.51
CA ALA A 233 -38.56 5.53 12.77
C ALA A 233 -39.10 5.70 14.20
N LEU A 234 -38.19 5.86 15.17
CA LEU A 234 -38.53 6.05 16.58
C LEU A 234 -38.89 7.51 16.91
N SER A 235 -38.28 8.49 16.24
CA SER A 235 -38.47 9.91 16.56
C SER A 235 -39.63 10.56 15.82
N ILE A 236 -39.83 10.23 14.53
CA ILE A 236 -40.85 10.85 13.68
C ILE A 236 -41.91 9.82 13.28
N GLY A 237 -41.50 8.69 12.71
CA GLY A 237 -42.41 7.63 12.27
C GLY A 237 -41.83 6.68 11.23
N TRP A 238 -42.47 5.52 11.08
CA TRP A 238 -41.98 4.44 10.20
C TRP A 238 -42.03 4.79 8.70
N ARG A 239 -42.93 5.69 8.29
CA ARG A 239 -43.07 6.09 6.88
C ARG A 239 -41.98 7.07 6.49
N GLU A 240 -41.70 8.01 7.37
CA GLU A 240 -40.61 8.97 7.29
C GLU A 240 -39.26 8.23 7.25
N ALA A 241 -39.12 7.17 8.04
CA ALA A 241 -37.95 6.30 7.98
C ALA A 241 -37.78 5.61 6.62
N ILE A 242 -38.85 5.17 5.97
CA ILE A 242 -38.78 4.60 4.60
C ILE A 242 -38.35 5.67 3.59
N VAL A 243 -38.83 6.91 3.74
CA VAL A 243 -38.39 8.03 2.89
C VAL A 243 -36.87 8.22 3.03
N VAL A 244 -36.38 8.30 4.27
CA VAL A 244 -34.94 8.43 4.55
C VAL A 244 -34.14 7.23 4.01
N ALA A 245 -34.66 6.01 4.14
CA ALA A 245 -34.02 4.80 3.62
C ALA A 245 -33.84 4.79 2.10
N ILE A 246 -34.67 5.53 1.36
CA ILE A 246 -34.57 5.68 -0.10
C ILE A 246 -33.71 6.90 -0.48
N VAL A 247 -33.84 7.99 0.27
CA VAL A 247 -33.11 9.25 0.01
C VAL A 247 -31.60 9.07 0.19
N ILE A 248 -31.15 8.39 1.25
CA ILE A 248 -29.71 8.22 1.52
C ILE A 248 -28.99 7.48 0.38
N PRO A 249 -29.42 6.26 -0.05
CA PRO A 249 -28.79 5.59 -1.18
C PRO A 249 -28.87 6.38 -2.49
N THR A 250 -29.98 7.08 -2.74
CA THR A 250 -30.13 7.90 -3.94
C THR A 250 -29.10 9.02 -4.01
N THR A 251 -28.89 9.74 -2.90
CA THR A 251 -27.86 10.79 -2.83
C THR A 251 -26.45 10.21 -2.97
N ILE A 252 -26.17 9.06 -2.34
CA ILE A 252 -24.87 8.38 -2.49
C ILE A 252 -24.62 7.99 -3.95
N LEU A 253 -25.61 7.41 -4.65
CA LEU A 253 -25.48 7.04 -6.06
C LEU A 253 -25.21 8.23 -6.96
N LEU A 254 -25.91 9.36 -6.75
CA LEU A 254 -25.64 10.61 -7.48
C LEU A 254 -24.24 11.15 -7.19
N THR A 255 -23.79 11.04 -5.95
CA THR A 255 -22.45 11.46 -5.54
C THR A 255 -21.38 10.58 -6.19
N LEU A 256 -21.56 9.26 -6.22
CA LEU A 256 -20.67 8.32 -6.90
C LEU A 256 -20.62 8.59 -8.41
N PHE A 257 -21.76 8.91 -9.01
CA PHE A 257 -21.84 9.31 -10.41
C PHE A 257 -21.02 10.59 -10.68
N ALA A 258 -21.16 11.61 -9.84
CA ALA A 258 -20.37 12.83 -9.97
C ALA A 258 -18.88 12.61 -9.71
N ALA A 259 -18.52 11.78 -8.73
CA ALA A 259 -17.14 11.38 -8.48
C ALA A 259 -16.51 10.73 -9.72
N ARG A 260 -17.27 9.85 -10.40
CA ARG A 260 -16.85 9.22 -11.66
C ARG A 260 -16.65 10.25 -12.78
N LEU A 261 -17.54 11.24 -12.91
CA LEU A 261 -17.38 12.32 -13.89
C LEU A 261 -16.16 13.20 -13.61
N MET A 262 -15.83 13.41 -12.34
CA MET A 262 -14.62 14.14 -11.92
C MET A 262 -13.32 13.30 -12.02
N GLY A 263 -13.43 12.01 -12.35
CA GLY A 263 -12.26 11.11 -12.44
C GLY A 263 -11.76 10.57 -11.10
N TYR A 264 -12.54 10.72 -10.02
CA TYR A 264 -12.20 10.15 -8.71
C TYR A 264 -12.58 8.67 -8.65
N THR A 265 -11.63 7.84 -8.22
CA THR A 265 -11.84 6.41 -7.93
C THR A 265 -12.34 6.22 -6.50
N LEU A 266 -13.00 5.10 -6.21
CA LEU A 266 -13.27 4.67 -4.84
C LEU A 266 -11.99 4.18 -4.18
N ASN A 267 -11.55 4.89 -3.14
CA ASN A 267 -10.45 4.51 -2.27
C ASN A 267 -10.79 4.87 -0.81
N ARG A 268 -9.90 4.58 0.13
CA ARG A 268 -10.12 4.87 1.55
C ARG A 268 -10.47 6.34 1.83
N VAL A 269 -9.83 7.28 1.13
CA VAL A 269 -10.04 8.73 1.34
C VAL A 269 -11.37 9.19 0.76
N SER A 270 -11.73 8.75 -0.44
CA SER A 270 -13.03 9.09 -1.03
C SER A 270 -14.20 8.42 -0.30
N LEU A 271 -14.01 7.20 0.21
CA LEU A 271 -15.00 6.51 1.06
C LEU A 271 -15.16 7.21 2.41
N PHE A 272 -14.05 7.67 3.02
CA PHE A 272 -14.11 8.53 4.21
C PHE A 272 -14.90 9.81 3.93
N ALA A 273 -14.67 10.46 2.78
CA ALA A 273 -15.43 11.63 2.36
C ALA A 273 -16.93 11.35 2.27
N LEU A 274 -17.32 10.19 1.72
CA LEU A 274 -18.72 9.77 1.64
C LEU A 274 -19.32 9.54 3.04
N ILE A 275 -18.63 8.82 3.92
CA ILE A 275 -19.11 8.59 5.29
C ILE A 275 -19.26 9.90 6.06
N PHE A 276 -18.27 10.78 5.98
CA PHE A 276 -18.31 12.12 6.57
C PHE A 276 -19.50 12.93 6.04
N SER A 277 -19.74 12.86 4.73
CA SER A 277 -20.85 13.57 4.08
C SER A 277 -22.20 13.02 4.53
N ILE A 278 -22.31 11.73 4.87
CA ILE A 278 -23.61 11.14 5.22
C ILE A 278 -24.26 11.79 6.43
N GLY A 279 -23.50 12.00 7.51
CA GLY A 279 -24.05 12.64 8.70
C GLY A 279 -24.64 14.02 8.42
N ILE A 280 -24.05 14.77 7.49
CA ILE A 280 -24.47 16.14 7.15
C ILE A 280 -25.53 16.11 6.04
N LEU A 281 -25.44 15.21 5.07
CA LEU A 281 -26.35 15.15 3.93
C LEU A 281 -27.76 14.68 4.31
N VAL A 282 -27.88 13.81 5.33
CA VAL A 282 -29.19 13.32 5.77
C VAL A 282 -29.97 14.44 6.48
N ASP A 283 -29.28 15.43 7.04
CA ASP A 283 -29.88 16.54 7.78
C ASP A 283 -30.85 17.34 6.90
N ASP A 284 -30.47 17.67 5.66
CA ASP A 284 -31.34 18.38 4.71
C ASP A 284 -32.68 17.66 4.51
N ALA A 285 -32.63 16.34 4.30
CA ALA A 285 -33.82 15.53 4.11
C ALA A 285 -34.66 15.42 5.39
N ILE A 286 -34.01 15.25 6.56
CA ILE A 286 -34.70 15.15 7.85
C ILE A 286 -35.41 16.46 8.18
N VAL A 287 -34.76 17.62 7.99
CA VAL A 287 -35.35 18.94 8.24
C VAL A 287 -36.60 19.14 7.38
N VAL A 288 -36.55 18.76 6.10
CA VAL A 288 -37.71 18.83 5.20
C VAL A 288 -38.82 17.86 5.62
N ILE A 289 -38.48 16.61 5.97
CA ILE A 289 -39.45 15.60 6.43
C ILE A 289 -40.13 16.06 7.72
N GLU A 290 -39.36 16.50 8.70
CA GLU A 290 -39.87 16.96 9.99
C GLU A 290 -40.78 18.17 9.80
N ASN A 291 -40.39 19.13 8.95
CA ASN A 291 -41.22 20.32 8.75
C ASN A 291 -42.53 20.00 7.99
N ILE A 292 -42.51 19.08 7.03
CA ILE A 292 -43.72 18.58 6.35
C ILE A 292 -44.63 17.87 7.37
N ALA A 293 -44.07 16.97 8.18
CA ALA A 293 -44.82 16.25 9.22
C ALA A 293 -45.44 17.22 10.24
N ARG A 294 -44.68 18.26 10.65
CA ARG A 294 -45.15 19.33 11.52
C ARG A 294 -46.30 20.12 10.89
N HIS A 295 -46.18 20.48 9.61
CA HIS A 295 -47.24 21.19 8.88
C HIS A 295 -48.52 20.36 8.75
N TRP A 296 -48.41 19.07 8.46
CA TRP A 296 -49.56 18.17 8.45
C TRP A 296 -50.22 18.00 9.82
N ALA A 297 -49.49 18.23 10.91
CA ALA A 297 -50.01 18.17 12.28
C ALA A 297 -50.71 19.46 12.75
N MET A 298 -50.58 20.62 12.07
CA MET A 298 -51.11 21.91 12.56
C MET A 298 -52.65 22.04 12.53
N LYS A 299 -53.39 21.08 11.97
CA LYS A 299 -54.88 21.03 11.92
C LYS A 299 -55.55 22.36 11.53
N ASP A 300 -54.98 23.09 10.58
CA ASP A 300 -55.43 24.42 10.14
C ASP A 300 -56.30 24.40 8.87
N GLY A 301 -56.73 23.21 8.43
CA GLY A 301 -57.63 23.03 7.29
C GLY A 301 -56.97 23.09 5.91
N ARG A 302 -55.64 23.29 5.83
CA ARG A 302 -54.90 23.26 4.56
C ARG A 302 -54.93 21.87 3.92
N SER A 303 -54.96 21.82 2.58
CA SER A 303 -54.75 20.57 1.85
C SER A 303 -53.34 20.05 2.12
N ARG A 304 -53.13 18.72 2.09
CA ARG A 304 -51.79 18.13 2.32
C ARG A 304 -50.73 18.63 1.34
N VAL A 305 -51.13 18.85 0.09
CA VAL A 305 -50.26 19.39 -0.96
C VAL A 305 -49.84 20.81 -0.59
N THR A 306 -50.80 21.67 -0.23
CA THR A 306 -50.52 23.05 0.18
C THR A 306 -49.63 23.09 1.42
N ALA A 307 -49.96 22.30 2.43
CA ALA A 307 -49.18 22.21 3.67
C ALA A 307 -47.74 21.72 3.42
N ALA A 308 -47.53 20.78 2.49
CA ALA A 308 -46.19 20.32 2.12
C ALA A 308 -45.41 21.39 1.34
N ILE A 309 -46.06 22.13 0.44
CA ILE A 309 -45.44 23.24 -0.30
C ILE A 309 -44.99 24.34 0.67
N ASP A 310 -45.87 24.74 1.59
CA ASP A 310 -45.57 25.75 2.60
C ASP A 310 -44.42 25.31 3.52
N ALA A 311 -44.43 24.04 3.93
CA ALA A 311 -43.36 23.46 4.75
C ALA A 311 -42.00 23.52 4.07
N VAL A 312 -41.92 23.14 2.78
CA VAL A 312 -40.67 23.19 2.02
C VAL A 312 -40.24 24.65 1.77
N ALA A 313 -41.19 25.55 1.51
CA ALA A 313 -40.91 26.97 1.29
C ALA A 313 -40.33 27.66 2.54
N GLU A 314 -40.76 27.25 3.74
CA GLU A 314 -40.26 27.80 5.00
C GLU A 314 -38.79 27.42 5.27
N VAL A 315 -38.41 26.15 5.04
CA VAL A 315 -37.05 25.67 5.33
C VAL A 315 -36.09 25.76 4.15
N GLY A 316 -36.59 25.94 2.93
CA GLY A 316 -35.78 25.92 1.71
C GLY A 316 -34.61 26.91 1.71
N ASN A 317 -34.87 28.18 1.99
CA ASN A 317 -33.82 29.21 2.04
C ASN A 317 -32.77 28.92 3.14
N PRO A 318 -33.17 28.62 4.40
CA PRO A 318 -32.23 28.18 5.43
C PRO A 318 -31.37 26.99 5.00
N THR A 319 -31.96 25.95 4.40
CA THR A 319 -31.23 24.76 3.94
C THR A 319 -30.22 25.12 2.87
N ILE A 320 -30.57 25.92 1.85
CA ILE A 320 -29.64 26.37 0.80
C ILE A 320 -28.42 27.07 1.40
N VAL A 321 -28.65 28.03 2.32
CA VAL A 321 -27.56 28.79 2.95
C VAL A 321 -26.68 27.88 3.79
N ALA A 322 -27.26 26.94 4.52
CA ALA A 322 -26.52 25.95 5.30
C ALA A 322 -25.65 25.06 4.40
N THR A 323 -26.22 24.49 3.33
CA THR A 323 -25.50 23.66 2.35
C THR A 323 -24.33 24.43 1.72
N LEU A 324 -24.55 25.66 1.25
CA LEU A 324 -23.50 26.50 0.65
C LEU A 324 -22.41 26.87 1.66
N THR A 325 -22.76 27.05 2.94
CA THR A 325 -21.79 27.33 4.01
C THR A 325 -20.88 26.13 4.25
N VAL A 326 -21.42 24.91 4.25
CA VAL A 326 -20.62 23.67 4.36
C VAL A 326 -19.67 23.54 3.16
N VAL A 327 -20.18 23.76 1.94
CA VAL A 327 -19.35 23.74 0.72
C VAL A 327 -18.23 24.79 0.81
N ALA A 328 -18.54 26.02 1.21
CA ALA A 328 -17.55 27.09 1.38
C ALA A 328 -16.51 26.78 2.46
N ALA A 329 -16.89 26.08 3.54
CA ALA A 329 -15.99 25.67 4.61
C ALA A 329 -15.01 24.56 4.17
N LEU A 330 -15.43 23.68 3.26
CA LEU A 330 -14.59 22.60 2.72
C LEU A 330 -13.72 23.05 1.54
N LEU A 331 -14.13 24.09 0.81
CA LEU A 331 -13.44 24.60 -0.38
C LEU A 331 -11.93 24.87 -0.19
N PRO A 332 -11.45 25.43 0.94
CA PRO A 332 -10.02 25.68 1.16
C PRO A 332 -9.14 24.43 1.00
N MET A 333 -9.66 23.23 1.29
CA MET A 333 -8.90 21.98 1.18
C MET A 333 -8.54 21.64 -0.27
N LEU A 334 -9.27 22.15 -1.26
CA LEU A 334 -8.93 21.95 -2.69
C LEU A 334 -7.65 22.68 -3.10
N PHE A 335 -7.24 23.71 -2.35
CA PHE A 335 -6.05 24.50 -2.65
C PHE A 335 -4.78 23.98 -1.97
N VAL A 336 -4.85 22.82 -1.30
CA VAL A 336 -3.67 22.18 -0.71
C VAL A 336 -2.72 21.73 -1.84
N SER A 337 -1.48 22.21 -1.81
CA SER A 337 -0.45 21.91 -2.83
C SER A 337 0.44 20.72 -2.46
N GLY A 338 1.34 20.33 -3.38
CA GLY A 338 2.32 19.27 -3.17
C GLY A 338 1.72 17.87 -3.21
N LEU A 339 2.40 16.89 -2.62
CA LEU A 339 1.95 15.48 -2.64
C LEU A 339 0.65 15.25 -1.85
N MET A 340 0.34 16.12 -0.88
CA MET A 340 -0.91 16.05 -0.12
C MET A 340 -2.13 16.52 -0.90
N GLY A 341 -1.95 17.40 -1.89
CA GLY A 341 -3.06 17.94 -2.69
C GLY A 341 -3.88 16.85 -3.36
N PRO A 342 -3.29 16.02 -4.25
CA PRO A 342 -3.99 14.91 -4.88
C PRO A 342 -4.57 13.91 -3.87
N TYR A 343 -3.85 13.64 -2.77
CA TYR A 343 -4.29 12.72 -1.72
C TYR A 343 -5.56 13.19 -0.99
N MET A 344 -5.66 14.49 -0.67
CA MET A 344 -6.79 15.06 0.07
C MET A 344 -7.91 15.59 -0.83
N SER A 345 -7.63 15.88 -2.11
CA SER A 345 -8.59 16.47 -3.06
C SER A 345 -9.95 15.76 -3.17
N PRO A 346 -10.07 14.41 -3.01
CA PRO A 346 -11.37 13.76 -3.07
C PRO A 346 -12.30 14.17 -1.92
N ILE A 347 -11.77 14.58 -0.76
CA ILE A 347 -12.58 14.94 0.41
C ILE A 347 -13.51 16.12 0.11
N PRO A 348 -12.99 17.33 -0.18
CA PRO A 348 -13.85 18.48 -0.45
C PRO A 348 -14.64 18.33 -1.75
N ALA A 349 -14.11 17.67 -2.78
CA ALA A 349 -14.81 17.52 -4.06
C ALA A 349 -16.03 16.59 -3.96
N VAL A 350 -15.83 15.38 -3.43
CA VAL A 350 -16.92 14.39 -3.28
C VAL A 350 -17.91 14.86 -2.22
N ALA A 351 -17.45 15.43 -1.11
CA ALA A 351 -18.35 15.93 -0.07
C ALA A 351 -19.19 17.13 -0.55
N SER A 352 -18.60 18.08 -1.26
CA SER A 352 -19.36 19.22 -1.79
C SER A 352 -20.38 18.76 -2.84
N ALA A 353 -20.02 17.80 -3.70
CA ALA A 353 -20.98 17.19 -4.62
C ALA A 353 -22.13 16.51 -3.86
N ALA A 354 -21.81 15.75 -2.81
CA ALA A 354 -22.81 15.09 -1.96
C ALA A 354 -23.80 16.10 -1.35
N MET A 355 -23.30 17.21 -0.81
CA MET A 355 -24.12 18.27 -0.22
C MET A 355 -25.02 18.97 -1.25
N ILE A 356 -24.52 19.20 -2.46
CA ILE A 356 -25.34 19.79 -3.52
C ILE A 356 -26.45 18.82 -3.94
N PHE A 357 -26.13 17.54 -4.14
CA PHE A 357 -27.15 16.55 -4.49
C PHE A 357 -28.12 16.27 -3.34
N SER A 358 -27.68 16.30 -2.08
CA SER A 358 -28.56 16.11 -0.93
C SER A 358 -29.63 17.17 -0.87
N PHE A 359 -29.27 18.44 -1.12
CA PHE A 359 -30.23 19.53 -1.22
C PHE A 359 -31.28 19.26 -2.32
N PHE A 360 -30.85 18.93 -3.54
CA PHE A 360 -31.80 18.64 -4.64
C PHE A 360 -32.71 17.45 -4.33
N VAL A 361 -32.16 16.38 -3.76
CA VAL A 361 -32.94 15.21 -3.35
C VAL A 361 -33.91 15.59 -2.23
N ALA A 362 -33.49 16.41 -1.26
CA ALA A 362 -34.30 16.87 -0.14
C ALA A 362 -35.47 17.77 -0.55
N VAL A 363 -35.33 18.61 -1.58
CA VAL A 363 -36.44 19.48 -2.04
C VAL A 363 -37.30 18.86 -3.13
N MET A 364 -36.79 17.88 -3.89
CA MET A 364 -37.52 17.27 -5.00
C MET A 364 -38.06 15.88 -4.66
N VAL A 365 -37.19 14.96 -4.24
CA VAL A 365 -37.52 13.55 -4.04
C VAL A 365 -38.24 13.34 -2.71
N THR A 366 -37.76 13.99 -1.65
CA THR A 366 -38.34 13.83 -0.30
C THR A 366 -39.81 14.25 -0.21
N PRO A 367 -40.24 15.44 -0.68
CA PRO A 367 -41.64 15.82 -0.58
C PRO A 367 -42.54 14.95 -1.46
N TRP A 368 -42.05 14.56 -2.64
CA TRP A 368 -42.75 13.63 -3.54
C TRP A 368 -42.98 12.27 -2.88
N LEU A 369 -41.96 11.71 -2.24
CA LEU A 369 -42.02 10.41 -1.60
C LEU A 369 -42.87 10.44 -0.33
N MET A 370 -42.78 11.53 0.45
CA MET A 370 -43.66 11.82 1.59
C MET A 370 -45.13 11.85 1.15
N MET A 371 -45.45 12.55 0.07
CA MET A 371 -46.82 12.60 -0.47
C MET A 371 -47.34 11.24 -0.93
N LYS A 372 -46.47 10.41 -1.52
CA LYS A 372 -46.84 9.07 -2.00
C LYS A 372 -47.05 8.06 -0.87
N LEU A 373 -46.27 8.17 0.20
CA LEU A 373 -46.36 7.31 1.39
C LEU A 373 -47.34 7.85 2.44
N ALA A 374 -47.93 9.03 2.21
CA ALA A 374 -48.90 9.62 3.11
C ALA A 374 -50.17 8.76 3.23
N PRO A 375 -50.71 8.52 4.44
CA PRO A 375 -51.88 7.66 4.62
C PRO A 375 -53.13 8.26 3.95
N ALA A 376 -53.84 7.47 3.14
CA ALA A 376 -55.06 7.92 2.44
C ALA A 376 -56.16 8.44 3.39
N ASN A 377 -56.21 7.95 4.63
CA ASN A 377 -57.03 8.47 5.72
C ASN A 377 -56.22 8.39 7.01
N ALA A 378 -55.72 9.52 7.49
CA ALA A 378 -55.25 9.65 8.88
C ALA A 378 -56.06 10.75 9.54
N GLY A 379 -57.32 10.43 9.83
CA GLY A 379 -57.90 10.95 11.06
C GLY A 379 -57.10 10.38 12.23
N ASP A 380 -56.63 11.25 13.10
CA ASP A 380 -56.44 10.94 14.52
C ASP A 380 -55.19 10.18 15.01
N HIS A 381 -54.04 10.34 14.33
CA HIS A 381 -52.76 10.22 15.03
C HIS A 381 -52.21 11.61 15.33
N GLY A 382 -52.81 12.23 16.35
CA GLY A 382 -52.32 13.49 16.87
C GLY A 382 -50.89 13.32 17.38
N HIS A 383 -49.93 14.01 16.75
CA HIS A 383 -48.78 14.54 17.48
C HIS A 383 -49.32 15.58 18.47
N GLY A 384 -49.97 15.12 19.55
CA GLY A 384 -50.56 15.92 20.63
C GLY A 384 -49.51 16.54 21.57
N ASP A 385 -48.24 16.51 21.19
CA ASP A 385 -47.15 17.12 21.94
C ASP A 385 -46.69 18.42 21.24
N ALA A 386 -47.56 19.43 21.23
CA ALA A 386 -47.20 20.81 20.89
C ALA A 386 -46.07 21.39 21.79
N GLN A 387 -45.55 20.63 22.76
CA GLN A 387 -44.45 20.97 23.67
C GLN A 387 -43.21 20.05 23.52
N GLY A 388 -43.07 19.30 22.42
CA GLY A 388 -41.86 18.51 22.13
C GLY A 388 -41.65 17.28 23.02
N GLY A 389 -42.71 16.77 23.65
CA GLY A 389 -42.68 15.59 24.50
C GLY A 389 -41.75 15.71 25.72
N ARG A 390 -41.20 14.58 26.18
CA ARG A 390 -40.28 14.53 27.33
C ARG A 390 -38.98 15.30 27.08
N PHE A 391 -38.47 15.28 25.83
CA PHE A 391 -37.25 15.98 25.44
C PHE A 391 -37.43 17.51 25.35
N GLY A 392 -38.59 17.98 24.86
CA GLY A 392 -38.92 19.41 24.85
C GLY A 392 -39.01 19.98 26.27
N ARG A 393 -39.59 19.22 27.21
CA ARG A 393 -39.65 19.62 28.63
C ARG A 393 -38.25 19.70 29.27
N SER A 394 -37.38 18.71 29.03
CA SER A 394 -36.02 18.75 29.57
C SER A 394 -35.20 19.90 28.98
N TYR A 395 -35.34 20.16 27.68
CA TYR A 395 -34.73 21.32 27.04
C TYR A 395 -35.20 22.63 27.69
N LEU A 396 -36.51 22.80 27.90
CA LEU A 396 -37.06 24.00 28.55
C LEU A 396 -36.59 24.19 29.99
N VAL A 397 -36.36 23.11 30.75
CA VAL A 397 -35.83 23.18 32.12
C VAL A 397 -34.41 23.77 32.13
N VAL A 398 -33.59 23.47 31.13
CA VAL A 398 -32.22 23.99 31.02
C VAL A 398 -32.18 25.37 30.36
N ALA A 399 -32.92 25.58 29.28
CA ALA A 399 -32.88 26.81 28.50
C ALA A 399 -33.51 28.01 29.24
N ARG A 400 -34.66 27.81 29.91
CA ARG A 400 -35.37 28.90 30.62
C ARG A 400 -34.50 29.64 31.65
N PRO A 401 -33.77 28.99 32.57
CA PRO A 401 -32.96 29.71 33.56
C PRO A 401 -31.78 30.48 32.94
N ILE A 402 -31.22 29.99 31.82
CA ILE A 402 -30.14 30.64 31.07
C ILE A 402 -30.67 31.90 30.36
N LEU A 403 -31.81 31.79 29.69
CA LEU A 403 -32.43 32.88 28.92
C LEU A 403 -33.24 33.86 29.77
N LYS A 404 -33.39 33.61 31.08
CA LYS A 404 -34.21 34.44 31.99
C LYS A 404 -33.74 35.89 32.08
N SER A 405 -32.44 36.16 31.91
CA SER A 405 -31.92 37.53 31.90
C SER A 405 -30.75 37.68 30.93
N LYS A 406 -30.60 38.89 30.36
CA LYS A 406 -29.47 39.21 29.48
C LYS A 406 -28.13 38.91 30.15
N LEU A 407 -28.00 39.22 31.44
CA LEU A 407 -26.76 38.98 32.20
C LEU A 407 -26.42 37.47 32.26
N ARG A 408 -27.40 36.60 32.51
CA ARG A 408 -27.17 35.14 32.55
C ARG A 408 -26.81 34.58 31.19
N ALA A 409 -27.46 35.05 30.13
CA ALA A 409 -27.11 34.66 28.76
C ALA A 409 -25.67 35.09 28.41
N TRP A 410 -25.26 36.30 28.78
CA TRP A 410 -23.88 36.78 28.60
C TRP A 410 -22.87 36.01 29.45
N ILE A 411 -23.18 35.70 30.72
CA ILE A 411 -22.33 34.86 31.57
C ILE A 411 -22.18 33.47 30.96
N PHE A 412 -23.26 32.89 30.45
CA PHE A 412 -23.21 31.59 29.78
C PHE A 412 -22.33 31.63 28.52
N LEU A 413 -22.51 32.64 27.65
CA LEU A 413 -21.66 32.84 26.47
C LEU A 413 -20.19 33.03 26.86
N LEU A 414 -19.91 33.80 27.91
CA LEU A 414 -18.55 34.03 28.40
C LEU A 414 -17.95 32.77 28.99
N ALA A 415 -18.72 31.98 29.74
CA ALA A 415 -18.28 30.69 30.26
C ALA A 415 -17.97 29.71 29.13
N VAL A 416 -18.83 29.60 28.11
CA VAL A 416 -18.57 28.78 26.92
C VAL A 416 -17.32 29.27 26.18
N GLY A 417 -17.15 30.58 26.04
CA GLY A 417 -15.96 31.19 25.45
C GLY A 417 -14.68 30.85 26.22
N ILE A 418 -14.70 30.97 27.56
CA ILE A 418 -13.57 30.61 28.42
C ILE A 418 -13.26 29.12 28.33
N VAL A 419 -14.27 28.25 28.35
CA VAL A 419 -14.06 26.80 28.23
C VAL A 419 -13.49 26.44 26.86
N THR A 420 -13.94 27.11 25.79
CA THR A 420 -13.42 26.91 24.43
C THR A 420 -11.98 27.39 24.30
N LEU A 421 -11.63 28.54 24.89
CA LEU A 421 -10.25 29.02 24.92
C LEU A 421 -9.36 28.14 25.83
N GLY A 422 -9.91 27.65 26.93
CA GLY A 422 -9.24 26.73 27.84
C GLY A 422 -8.92 25.39 27.17
N SER A 423 -9.83 24.85 26.35
CA SER A 423 -9.58 23.61 25.60
C SER A 423 -8.49 23.80 24.54
N LEU A 424 -8.41 24.97 23.90
CA LEU A 424 -7.31 25.32 22.99
C LEU A 424 -5.95 25.39 23.72
N GLY A 425 -5.94 25.69 25.02
CA GLY A 425 -4.75 25.66 25.87
C GLY A 425 -4.09 24.28 25.95
N LEU A 426 -4.85 23.20 25.79
CA LEU A 426 -4.33 21.82 25.83
C LEU A 426 -3.35 21.50 24.70
N PHE A 427 -3.43 22.22 23.58
CA PHE A 427 -2.44 22.12 22.52
C PHE A 427 -1.09 22.74 22.92
N TYR A 428 -1.13 23.85 23.66
CA TYR A 428 0.07 24.54 24.13
C TYR A 428 0.79 23.75 25.23
N THR A 429 0.04 23.15 26.16
CA THR A 429 0.59 22.29 27.22
C THR A 429 1.07 20.93 26.71
N LYS A 430 0.77 20.60 25.44
CA LYS A 430 1.06 19.31 24.77
C LYS A 430 0.33 18.11 25.39
N ASP A 431 -0.69 18.34 26.22
CA ASP A 431 -1.58 17.27 26.69
C ASP A 431 -2.35 16.65 25.51
N VAL A 432 -2.62 17.46 24.47
CA VAL A 432 -3.14 17.00 23.18
C VAL A 432 -2.05 17.14 22.12
N THR A 433 -1.50 16.01 21.68
CA THR A 433 -0.48 15.99 20.62
C THR A 433 -1.13 16.18 19.25
N VAL A 434 -0.63 17.14 18.48
CA VAL A 434 -1.07 17.38 17.09
C VAL A 434 -0.30 16.45 16.17
N LYS A 435 -1.01 15.55 15.47
CA LYS A 435 -0.45 14.69 14.42
C LYS A 435 -1.21 14.95 13.12
N LEU A 436 -0.48 15.01 12.00
CA LEU A 436 -1.07 15.29 10.68
C LEU A 436 -1.98 14.16 10.21
N LEU A 437 -1.55 12.91 10.42
CA LEU A 437 -2.32 11.69 10.14
C LEU A 437 -2.00 10.65 11.23
N PRO A 438 -2.97 9.86 11.69
CA PRO A 438 -2.70 8.73 12.57
C PRO A 438 -1.87 7.68 11.84
N PHE A 439 -1.01 6.94 12.55
CA PHE A 439 -0.28 5.82 11.95
C PHE A 439 -1.27 4.80 11.38
N ASP A 440 -0.95 4.29 10.19
CA ASP A 440 -1.79 3.27 9.57
C ASP A 440 -1.44 1.89 10.16
N ASN A 441 -2.44 1.04 10.28
CA ASN A 441 -2.27 -0.29 10.83
C ASN A 441 -2.08 -1.31 9.70
N LYS A 442 -0.83 -1.57 9.31
CA LYS A 442 -0.47 -2.40 8.13
C LYS A 442 -0.04 -3.81 8.54
N SER A 443 -0.11 -4.73 7.58
CA SER A 443 0.39 -6.11 7.74
C SER A 443 1.83 -6.28 7.27
N GLU A 444 2.56 -5.18 7.04
CA GLU A 444 3.96 -5.21 6.61
C GLU A 444 4.81 -4.18 7.38
N LEU A 445 6.03 -4.58 7.70
CA LEU A 445 7.12 -3.76 8.25
C LEU A 445 8.41 -4.05 7.48
N GLN A 446 9.32 -3.10 7.45
CA GLN A 446 10.61 -3.28 6.81
C GLN A 446 11.73 -2.85 7.76
N VAL A 447 12.81 -3.59 7.82
CA VAL A 447 14.06 -3.16 8.45
C VAL A 447 15.09 -2.95 7.36
N VAL A 448 15.61 -1.74 7.24
CA VAL A 448 16.63 -1.36 6.26
C VAL A 448 17.98 -1.35 6.95
N VAL A 449 18.95 -2.07 6.37
CA VAL A 449 20.29 -2.26 6.92
C VAL A 449 21.31 -1.76 5.90
N ASP A 450 22.22 -0.88 6.35
CA ASP A 450 23.36 -0.39 5.58
C ASP A 450 24.63 -0.65 6.40
N LEU A 451 25.45 -1.62 5.97
CA LEU A 451 26.78 -1.85 6.52
C LEU A 451 27.79 -0.83 5.97
N PRO A 452 28.99 -0.72 6.57
CA PRO A 452 30.08 0.08 6.01
C PRO A 452 30.43 -0.35 4.58
N GLU A 453 30.73 0.64 3.72
CA GLU A 453 31.14 0.40 2.34
C GLU A 453 32.28 -0.62 2.25
N GLY A 454 32.17 -1.57 1.32
CA GLY A 454 33.13 -2.67 1.14
C GLY A 454 32.87 -3.93 1.99
N SER A 455 31.79 -3.95 2.77
CA SER A 455 31.32 -5.17 3.45
C SER A 455 30.82 -6.20 2.44
N SER A 456 31.04 -7.50 2.72
CA SER A 456 30.58 -8.56 1.82
C SER A 456 29.09 -8.87 1.99
N VAL A 457 28.47 -9.45 0.96
CA VAL A 457 27.06 -9.86 1.01
C VAL A 457 26.79 -10.89 2.12
N GLU A 458 27.76 -11.74 2.46
CA GLU A 458 27.67 -12.68 3.58
C GLU A 458 27.61 -11.98 4.93
N ALA A 459 28.31 -10.87 5.10
CA ALA A 459 28.26 -10.09 6.33
C ALA A 459 26.89 -9.43 6.48
N THR A 460 26.37 -8.85 5.40
CA THR A 460 25.02 -8.28 5.36
C THR A 460 23.94 -9.33 5.63
N ASP A 461 24.02 -10.49 4.98
CA ASP A 461 23.08 -11.61 5.17
C ASP A 461 23.09 -12.13 6.62
N ARG A 462 24.27 -12.21 7.26
CA ARG A 462 24.37 -12.58 8.69
C ARG A 462 23.65 -11.59 9.59
N VAL A 463 23.87 -10.28 9.41
CA VAL A 463 23.18 -9.24 10.20
C VAL A 463 21.66 -9.30 9.98
N LEU A 464 21.22 -9.52 8.73
CA LEU A 464 19.80 -9.66 8.41
C LEU A 464 19.17 -10.89 9.06
N ARG A 465 19.89 -12.02 9.12
CA ARG A 465 19.41 -13.24 9.81
C ARG A 465 19.31 -13.05 11.31
N GLU A 466 20.29 -12.43 11.95
CA GLU A 466 20.22 -12.08 13.37
C GLU A 466 19.03 -11.13 13.65
N ALA A 467 18.81 -10.15 12.79
CA ALA A 467 17.64 -9.27 12.87
C ALA A 467 16.32 -10.04 12.66
N ALA A 468 16.28 -11.01 11.74
CA ALA A 468 15.13 -11.87 11.50
C ALA A 468 14.81 -12.78 12.69
N GLU A 469 15.83 -13.35 13.35
CA GLU A 469 15.68 -14.13 14.58
C GLU A 469 15.04 -13.29 15.69
N ILE A 470 15.50 -12.05 15.89
CA ILE A 470 14.90 -11.12 16.86
C ILE A 470 13.46 -10.79 16.50
N ALA A 471 13.18 -10.49 15.23
CA ALA A 471 11.83 -10.18 14.75
C ALA A 471 10.89 -11.38 14.93
N SER A 472 11.39 -12.59 14.71
CA SER A 472 10.58 -13.80 14.81
C SER A 472 10.09 -14.14 16.21
N ALA A 473 10.79 -13.65 17.24
CA ALA A 473 10.37 -13.84 18.63
C ALA A 473 9.10 -13.03 18.97
N LEU A 474 8.66 -12.14 18.08
CA LEU A 474 7.43 -11.38 18.24
C LEU A 474 6.22 -12.23 17.80
N PRO A 475 5.17 -12.36 18.63
CA PRO A 475 4.02 -13.21 18.33
C PRO A 475 3.18 -12.71 17.15
N ASP A 476 3.34 -11.44 16.78
CA ASP A 476 2.60 -10.75 15.71
C ASP A 476 3.19 -11.02 14.31
N VAL A 477 4.39 -11.59 14.22
CA VAL A 477 5.08 -11.86 12.94
C VAL A 477 4.59 -13.17 12.32
N HIS A 478 4.29 -13.13 11.03
CA HIS A 478 3.84 -14.28 10.23
C HIS A 478 4.91 -14.78 9.26
N GLY A 479 5.62 -13.87 8.59
CA GLY A 479 6.63 -14.22 7.57
C GLY A 479 7.81 -13.27 7.57
N LEU A 480 8.98 -13.77 7.17
CA LEU A 480 10.25 -13.05 7.21
C LEU A 480 11.07 -13.36 5.96
N GLN A 481 11.47 -12.33 5.22
CA GLN A 481 12.35 -12.48 4.06
C GLN A 481 13.55 -11.55 4.17
N THR A 482 14.75 -12.10 4.01
CA THR A 482 16.00 -11.33 3.96
C THR A 482 16.39 -11.07 2.51
N TYR A 483 16.84 -9.85 2.24
CA TYR A 483 17.36 -9.42 0.95
C TYR A 483 18.73 -8.77 1.18
N ALA A 484 19.81 -9.53 1.06
CA ALA A 484 21.18 -9.04 1.16
C ALA A 484 21.72 -8.69 -0.23
N GLY A 485 22.42 -7.57 -0.39
CA GLY A 485 22.96 -7.13 -1.67
C GLY A 485 21.91 -6.62 -2.67
N THR A 486 20.64 -6.56 -2.28
CA THR A 486 19.51 -6.13 -3.10
C THR A 486 18.38 -5.61 -2.22
N ALA A 487 17.55 -4.71 -2.73
CA ALA A 487 16.32 -4.31 -2.05
C ALA A 487 15.22 -5.37 -2.14
N ALA A 488 14.32 -5.35 -1.16
CA ALA A 488 13.03 -6.02 -1.25
C ALA A 488 12.16 -5.40 -2.38
N PRO A 489 11.19 -6.14 -2.96
CA PRO A 489 10.21 -5.56 -3.88
C PRO A 489 9.59 -4.27 -3.33
N PHE A 490 9.87 -3.16 -4.00
CA PHE A 490 9.57 -1.83 -3.46
C PHE A 490 8.06 -1.61 -3.35
N ASN A 491 7.62 -1.12 -2.19
CA ASN A 491 6.28 -0.58 -1.99
C ASN A 491 6.27 0.92 -2.33
N PHE A 492 5.14 1.59 -2.08
CA PHE A 492 5.00 3.03 -2.37
C PHE A 492 6.00 3.89 -1.59
N ASN A 493 6.37 3.50 -0.36
CA ASN A 493 7.41 4.17 0.42
C ASN A 493 8.80 3.94 -0.21
N GLY A 494 9.12 2.70 -0.59
CA GLY A 494 10.35 2.35 -1.29
C GLY A 494 10.48 3.02 -2.67
N LEU A 495 9.37 3.30 -3.36
CA LEU A 495 9.36 4.09 -4.59
C LEU A 495 9.87 5.50 -4.32
N VAL A 496 9.30 6.23 -3.36
CA VAL A 496 9.67 7.62 -3.07
C VAL A 496 11.08 7.71 -2.47
N ARG A 497 11.47 6.74 -1.64
CA ARG A 497 12.82 6.66 -1.05
C ARG A 497 13.86 6.04 -1.98
N HIS A 498 13.48 5.69 -3.20
CA HIS A 498 14.33 5.06 -4.21
C HIS A 498 15.03 3.77 -3.74
N TYR A 499 14.40 2.98 -2.87
CA TYR A 499 14.96 1.73 -2.37
C TYR A 499 15.25 0.73 -3.49
N TYR A 500 14.54 0.80 -4.62
CA TYR A 500 14.82 -0.03 -5.79
C TYR A 500 16.20 0.20 -6.45
N LEU A 501 16.95 1.24 -6.04
CA LEU A 501 18.34 1.46 -6.45
C LEU A 501 19.36 0.77 -5.53
N ARG A 502 18.92 0.18 -4.41
CA ARG A 502 19.81 -0.52 -3.48
C ARG A 502 20.20 -1.87 -4.07
N SER A 503 21.48 -2.00 -4.43
CA SER A 503 22.04 -3.19 -5.09
C SER A 503 23.52 -3.41 -4.77
N GLN A 504 24.02 -2.79 -3.70
CA GLN A 504 25.40 -2.95 -3.26
C GLN A 504 25.50 -4.05 -2.19
N PRO A 505 26.60 -4.81 -2.11
CA PRO A 505 26.77 -5.93 -1.17
C PRO A 505 26.53 -5.57 0.32
N GLU A 506 26.89 -4.36 0.72
CA GLU A 506 26.73 -3.83 2.07
C GLU A 506 25.29 -3.38 2.40
N GLN A 507 24.40 -3.34 1.41
CA GLN A 507 23.00 -2.93 1.58
C GLN A 507 22.10 -4.15 1.72
N GLY A 508 21.11 -4.05 2.60
CA GLY A 508 20.12 -5.10 2.74
C GLY A 508 18.80 -4.63 3.33
N ASP A 509 17.77 -5.42 3.08
CA ASP A 509 16.42 -5.21 3.57
C ASP A 509 15.89 -6.50 4.22
N LEU A 510 15.29 -6.40 5.39
CA LEU A 510 14.49 -7.45 6.01
C LEU A 510 13.02 -7.06 5.87
N GLN A 511 12.29 -7.82 5.07
CA GLN A 511 10.84 -7.67 4.92
C GLN A 511 10.14 -8.54 5.97
N ILE A 512 9.23 -7.93 6.71
CA ILE A 512 8.47 -8.56 7.79
C ILE A 512 7.00 -8.49 7.43
N THR A 513 6.36 -9.65 7.29
CA THR A 513 4.91 -9.78 7.14
C THR A 513 4.32 -10.07 8.51
N LEU A 514 3.41 -9.20 8.96
CA LEU A 514 2.67 -9.37 10.21
C LEU A 514 1.39 -10.16 9.96
N LYS A 515 0.85 -10.75 11.02
CA LYS A 515 -0.50 -11.32 11.03
C LYS A 515 -1.54 -10.25 10.64
N SER A 516 -2.67 -10.72 10.14
CA SER A 516 -3.80 -9.86 9.79
C SER A 516 -4.23 -9.02 10.99
N ARG A 517 -4.91 -7.89 10.75
CA ARG A 517 -5.38 -6.99 11.82
C ARG A 517 -6.34 -7.70 12.79
N GLU A 518 -7.07 -8.69 12.31
CA GLU A 518 -8.07 -9.41 13.11
C GLU A 518 -7.44 -10.44 14.06
N GLU A 519 -6.24 -10.93 13.72
CA GLU A 519 -5.49 -11.92 14.50
C GLU A 519 -4.53 -11.31 15.52
N ARG A 520 -4.43 -9.98 15.57
CA ARG A 520 -3.52 -9.27 16.46
C ARG A 520 -4.22 -8.15 17.22
N GLU A 521 -3.93 -8.06 18.52
CA GLU A 521 -4.47 -6.99 19.37
C GLU A 521 -3.66 -5.69 19.23
N ARG A 522 -2.37 -5.80 18.91
CA ARG A 522 -1.43 -4.67 18.86
C ARG A 522 -1.42 -4.00 17.50
N THR A 523 -1.13 -2.70 17.46
CA THR A 523 -0.96 -1.99 16.18
C THR A 523 0.41 -2.29 15.57
N SER A 524 0.55 -2.16 14.24
CA SER A 524 1.84 -2.34 13.58
C SER A 524 2.91 -1.37 14.11
N HIS A 525 2.50 -0.19 14.56
CA HIS A 525 3.37 0.79 15.18
C HIS A 525 3.91 0.33 16.53
N ASP A 526 3.07 -0.29 17.38
CA ASP A 526 3.51 -0.83 18.66
C ASP A 526 4.53 -1.97 18.47
N VAL A 527 4.32 -2.80 17.43
CA VAL A 527 5.26 -3.86 17.04
C VAL A 527 6.57 -3.28 16.52
N ALA A 528 6.51 -2.23 15.69
CA ALA A 528 7.69 -1.56 15.16
C ALA A 528 8.53 -0.89 16.26
N LEU A 529 7.89 -0.27 17.26
CA LEU A 529 8.56 0.32 18.41
C LEU A 529 9.27 -0.74 19.26
N GLU A 530 8.61 -1.86 19.56
CA GLU A 530 9.25 -2.96 20.30
C GLU A 530 10.41 -3.57 19.49
N LEU A 531 10.21 -3.80 18.20
CA LEU A 531 11.26 -4.31 17.31
C LEU A 531 12.47 -3.37 17.30
N ARG A 532 12.24 -2.05 17.23
CA ARG A 532 13.32 -1.05 17.27
C ARG A 532 14.11 -1.13 18.57
N GLU A 533 13.45 -1.29 19.72
CA GLU A 533 14.15 -1.45 21.00
C GLU A 533 14.93 -2.77 21.08
N LYS A 534 14.35 -3.88 20.61
CA LYS A 534 15.04 -5.18 20.59
C LYS A 534 16.26 -5.18 19.67
N LEU A 535 16.19 -4.51 18.52
CA LEU A 535 17.30 -4.42 17.57
C LEU A 535 18.48 -3.58 18.07
N LYS A 536 18.30 -2.70 19.07
CA LYS A 536 19.42 -1.99 19.71
C LYS A 536 20.39 -2.92 20.44
N GLY A 537 19.94 -4.12 20.81
CA GLY A 537 20.78 -5.14 21.44
C GLY A 537 21.70 -5.89 20.48
N LEU A 538 21.58 -5.67 19.17
CA LEU A 538 22.34 -6.37 18.14
C LEU A 538 23.78 -5.83 18.10
N VAL A 539 24.76 -6.72 18.08
CA VAL A 539 26.18 -6.34 17.96
C VAL A 539 26.47 -6.04 16.50
N LEU A 540 26.54 -4.75 16.16
CA LEU A 540 26.73 -4.29 14.78
C LEU A 540 28.18 -3.84 14.53
N PRO A 541 28.72 -4.04 13.32
CA PRO A 541 29.97 -3.40 12.91
C PRO A 541 29.90 -1.88 13.04
N GLU A 542 31.01 -1.23 13.40
CA GLU A 542 31.09 0.23 13.52
C GLU A 542 30.71 0.90 12.19
N GLY A 543 29.82 1.89 12.23
CA GLY A 543 29.32 2.59 11.05
C GLY A 543 28.09 1.94 10.38
N THR A 544 27.57 0.83 10.91
CA THR A 544 26.32 0.23 10.42
C THR A 544 25.10 1.07 10.80
N SER A 545 24.18 1.26 9.85
CA SER A 545 22.87 1.86 10.09
C SER A 545 21.78 0.79 9.99
N ILE A 546 20.93 0.69 11.03
CA ILE A 546 19.76 -0.18 11.03
C ILE A 546 18.52 0.66 11.35
N LYS A 547 17.50 0.57 10.49
CA LYS A 547 16.31 1.43 10.57
C LYS A 547 15.05 0.58 10.44
N VAL A 548 14.17 0.67 11.43
CA VAL A 548 12.81 0.10 11.33
C VAL A 548 11.93 1.12 10.61
N VAL A 549 11.48 0.76 9.41
CA VAL A 549 10.71 1.57 8.48
C VAL A 549 9.27 1.05 8.40
N GLU A 550 8.34 1.92 8.76
CA GLU A 550 6.91 1.67 8.65
C GLU A 550 6.36 2.35 7.38
N PRO A 551 5.38 1.74 6.68
CA PRO A 551 4.66 2.42 5.62
C PRO A 551 3.94 3.66 6.19
N PRO A 552 4.14 4.87 5.62
CA PRO A 552 3.53 6.08 6.15
C PRO A 552 2.00 6.08 5.92
N PRO A 553 1.22 6.75 6.78
CA PRO A 553 -0.24 6.85 6.65
C PRO A 553 -0.72 7.81 5.55
N GLY A 554 0.22 8.56 4.95
CA GLY A 554 -0.03 9.53 3.89
C GLY A 554 1.01 9.40 2.77
N PRO A 555 1.08 10.39 1.86
CA PRO A 555 2.09 10.39 0.80
C PRO A 555 3.49 10.29 1.42
N PRO A 556 4.33 9.36 0.93
CA PRO A 556 5.66 9.17 1.48
C PRO A 556 6.53 10.39 1.26
N VAL A 557 7.49 10.57 2.15
CA VAL A 557 8.56 11.56 2.07
C VAL A 557 9.91 10.85 2.16
N LEU A 558 10.94 11.47 1.58
CA LEU A 558 12.31 10.94 1.61
C LEU A 558 12.78 10.66 3.04
N ALA A 559 12.59 11.65 3.92
CA ALA A 559 12.83 11.56 5.35
C ALA A 559 11.91 12.55 6.08
N THR A 560 11.67 12.32 7.37
CA THR A 560 10.92 13.27 8.21
C THR A 560 11.65 14.62 8.29
N LEU A 561 12.99 14.59 8.31
CA LEU A 561 13.88 15.74 8.23
C LEU A 561 14.94 15.45 7.16
N LEU A 562 15.11 16.35 6.19
CA LEU A 562 16.10 16.24 5.12
C LEU A 562 16.87 17.56 5.02
N ALA A 563 18.20 17.47 4.95
CA ALA A 563 19.07 18.60 4.67
C ALA A 563 19.86 18.32 3.39
N GLU A 564 19.56 19.06 2.32
CA GLU A 564 20.29 18.98 1.05
C GLU A 564 21.47 19.94 1.08
N ILE A 565 22.67 19.41 0.82
CA ILE A 565 23.91 20.16 0.96
C ILE A 565 24.51 20.42 -0.40
N TYR A 566 24.42 21.69 -0.82
CA TYR A 566 25.00 22.18 -2.05
C TYR A 566 26.33 22.87 -1.78
N GLY A 567 27.27 22.70 -2.69
CA GLY A 567 28.60 23.28 -2.56
C GLY A 567 29.40 23.13 -3.86
N PRO A 568 30.39 24.01 -4.08
CA PRO A 568 31.11 24.11 -5.35
C PRO A 568 31.94 22.85 -5.67
N ASP A 569 32.40 22.13 -4.66
CA ASP A 569 33.20 20.92 -4.79
C ASP A 569 32.78 19.83 -3.77
N ALA A 570 33.25 18.60 -3.99
CA ALA A 570 32.87 17.45 -3.17
C ALA A 570 33.44 17.50 -1.74
N GLU A 571 34.62 18.10 -1.54
CA GLU A 571 35.26 18.18 -0.23
C GLU A 571 34.51 19.16 0.67
N THR A 572 34.16 20.33 0.14
CA THR A 572 33.34 21.34 0.85
C THR A 572 31.98 20.76 1.22
N ARG A 573 31.31 20.04 0.31
CA ARG A 573 30.03 19.38 0.61
C ARG A 573 30.15 18.37 1.75
N ARG A 574 31.19 17.52 1.75
CA ARG A 574 31.44 16.55 2.83
C ARG A 574 31.70 17.22 4.17
N LYS A 575 32.56 18.25 4.22
CA LYS A 575 32.85 18.99 5.47
C LYS A 575 31.58 19.64 6.04
N THR A 576 30.75 20.24 5.20
CA THR A 576 29.48 20.82 5.62
C THR A 576 28.50 19.74 6.08
N ALA A 577 28.44 18.59 5.40
CA ALA A 577 27.61 17.45 5.79
C ALA A 577 27.95 16.90 7.18
N VAL A 578 29.23 16.77 7.50
CA VAL A 578 29.66 16.35 8.84
C VAL A 578 29.17 17.33 9.90
N LYS A 579 29.32 18.64 9.69
CA LYS A 579 28.84 19.66 10.65
C LYS A 579 27.32 19.63 10.84
N VAL A 580 26.56 19.45 9.77
CA VAL A 580 25.10 19.35 9.84
C VAL A 580 24.68 18.07 10.57
N ARG A 581 25.35 16.95 10.30
CA ARG A 581 25.14 15.67 11.00
C ARG A 581 25.40 15.79 12.50
N GLU A 582 26.54 16.39 12.89
CA GLU A 582 26.84 16.66 14.31
C GLU A 582 25.78 17.53 14.99
N ALA A 583 25.18 18.47 14.25
CA ALA A 583 24.09 19.29 14.78
C ALA A 583 22.81 18.48 14.98
N PHE A 584 22.50 17.54 14.08
CA PHE A 584 21.34 16.64 14.21
C PHE A 584 21.51 15.66 15.36
N GLU A 585 22.69 15.05 15.50
CA GLU A 585 22.99 14.09 16.59
C GLU A 585 22.92 14.73 18.00
N LYS A 586 23.08 16.05 18.10
CA LYS A 586 22.91 16.79 19.38
C LYS A 586 21.45 16.97 19.78
N VAL A 587 20.49 16.72 18.89
CA VAL A 587 19.06 16.89 19.15
C VAL A 587 18.49 15.58 19.71
N PRO A 588 18.00 15.53 20.97
CA PRO A 588 17.67 14.29 21.67
C PRO A 588 16.60 13.40 21.01
N PHE A 589 15.82 13.93 20.08
CA PHE A 589 14.70 13.26 19.42
C PHE A 589 14.96 12.94 17.94
N ILE A 590 16.16 13.20 17.44
CA ILE A 590 16.62 12.71 16.13
C ILE A 590 17.41 11.43 16.39
N VAL A 591 16.92 10.31 15.87
CA VAL A 591 17.42 8.96 16.22
C VAL A 591 18.23 8.31 15.10
N ASP A 592 18.15 8.81 13.86
CA ASP A 592 18.74 8.15 12.68
C ASP A 592 19.00 9.06 11.47
#